data_AF-A0A7L9DF38-F1
#
_entry.id   AF-A0A7L9DF38-F1
#
_cell.length_a   1.000
_cell.length_b   1.000
_cell.length_c   1.000
_cell.angle_alpha   90.00
_cell.angle_beta   90.00
_cell.angle_gamma   90.00
#
_symmetry.space_group_name_H-M   'P 1'
#
loop_
_entity.id
_entity.type
_entity.pdbx_description
1 polymer ?
#
loop_
_entity_poly.entity_id
_entity_poly.type
_entity_poly.pdbx_seq_one_letter_code
_entity_poly.pdbx_strand_id
1 'polypeptide(L)'
;AVGAPDLLGDCPFTQTVLLILEEKKVPFKLHLINLDDKPQWFTEVNPEGKFPLVKFDDKWVSDSDVLLEILEEKYPEPCLKTPPEFASVGSKIFELIETFLNSKDPSDGSEQTLLNELKALDDHLKAHGPYIAGEK
;
A
#
# COMPACT_ATOMS: atom_id res chain seq x y z
N ALA A 1 9.25 12.90 -3.88
CA ALA A 1 8.52 12.81 -5.16
C ALA A 1 9.50 13.03 -6.31
N VAL A 2 9.24 12.50 -7.51
CA VAL A 2 10.10 12.75 -8.68
C VAL A 2 10.20 14.26 -8.90
N GLY A 3 11.43 14.79 -8.97
CA GLY A 3 11.69 16.23 -9.09
C GLY A 3 11.44 17.08 -7.83
N ALA A 4 11.03 16.47 -6.70
CA ALA A 4 10.83 17.15 -5.42
C ALA A 4 11.24 16.22 -4.26
N PRO A 5 12.54 16.16 -3.91
CA PRO A 5 13.09 15.16 -2.98
C PRO A 5 12.61 15.34 -1.53
N ASP A 6 12.24 16.55 -1.14
CA ASP A 6 11.76 16.88 0.21
C ASP A 6 10.25 16.61 0.41
N LEU A 7 9.56 16.14 -0.63
CA LEU A 7 8.14 15.80 -0.59
C LEU A 7 7.93 14.28 -0.60
N LEU A 8 6.89 13.83 0.10
CA LEU A 8 6.45 12.43 0.03
C LEU A 8 6.13 12.04 -1.42
N GLY A 9 6.55 10.85 -1.83
CA GLY A 9 6.25 10.29 -3.15
C GLY A 9 4.85 9.68 -3.25
N ASP A 10 4.61 8.98 -4.35
CA ASP A 10 3.33 8.42 -4.78
C ASP A 10 3.25 6.89 -4.66
N CYS A 11 4.20 6.25 -3.96
CA CYS A 11 4.21 4.79 -3.80
C CYS A 11 3.05 4.32 -2.88
N PRO A 12 2.04 3.61 -3.41
CA PRO A 12 0.88 3.19 -2.61
C PRO A 12 1.29 2.18 -1.52
N PHE A 13 2.23 1.29 -1.80
CA PHE A 13 2.76 0.32 -0.83
C PHE A 13 3.44 1.00 0.37
N THR A 14 4.15 2.10 0.12
CA THR A 14 4.75 2.90 1.20
C THR A 14 3.68 3.62 2.00
N GLN A 15 2.67 4.18 1.33
CA GLN A 15 1.55 4.83 2.00
C GLN A 15 0.81 3.87 2.93
N THR A 16 0.58 2.61 2.53
CA THR A 16 -0.06 1.60 3.38
C THR A 16 0.71 1.39 4.69
N VAL A 17 2.04 1.24 4.63
CA VAL A 17 2.86 1.08 5.85
C VAL A 17 2.80 2.33 6.73
N LEU A 18 2.82 3.53 6.14
CA LEU A 18 2.68 4.79 6.89
C LEU A 18 1.32 4.88 7.59
N LEU A 19 0.22 4.54 6.91
CA LEU A 19 -1.12 4.53 7.51
C LEU A 19 -1.20 3.61 8.72
N ILE A 20 -0.61 2.41 8.64
CA ILE A 20 -0.61 1.44 9.73
C ILE A 20 0.22 1.94 10.91
N LEU A 21 1.39 2.53 10.66
CA LEU A 21 2.21 3.14 11.72
C LEU A 21 1.46 4.26 12.43
N GLU A 22 0.76 5.12 11.68
CA GLU A 22 -0.05 6.22 12.23
C GLU A 22 -1.25 5.71 13.02
N GLU A 23 -2.03 4.77 12.48
CA GLU A 23 -3.21 4.20 13.15
C GLU A 23 -2.84 3.50 14.46
N LYS A 24 -1.72 2.75 14.44
CA LYS A 24 -1.15 2.12 15.64
C LYS A 24 -0.39 3.08 16.55
N LYS A 25 -0.23 4.35 16.16
CA LYS A 25 0.48 5.40 16.91
C LYS A 25 1.92 4.99 17.26
N VAL A 26 2.57 4.26 16.37
CA VAL A 26 3.95 3.81 16.52
C VAL A 26 4.87 4.97 16.11
N PRO A 27 5.75 5.46 16.99
CA PRO A 27 6.71 6.49 16.61
C PRO A 27 7.69 5.96 15.55
N PHE A 28 7.87 6.71 14.46
CA PHE A 28 8.82 6.37 13.40
C PHE A 28 9.59 7.59 12.92
N LYS A 29 10.71 7.33 12.24
CA LYS A 29 11.48 8.36 11.53
C LYS A 29 11.35 8.11 10.03
N LEU A 30 10.75 9.07 9.33
CA LEU A 30 10.64 9.01 7.88
C LEU A 30 11.95 9.45 7.22
N HIS A 31 12.44 8.63 6.30
CA HIS A 31 13.57 8.95 5.44
C HIS A 31 13.07 9.05 4.00
N LEU A 32 13.02 10.27 3.46
CA LEU A 32 12.70 10.49 2.05
C LEU A 32 13.93 10.16 1.20
N ILE A 33 13.75 9.33 0.17
CA ILE A 33 14.82 8.92 -0.73
C ILE A 33 14.58 9.57 -2.10
N ASN A 34 15.54 10.38 -2.53
CA ASN A 34 15.59 10.84 -3.90
C ASN A 34 15.99 9.66 -4.81
N LEU A 35 15.11 9.26 -5.74
CA LEU A 35 15.39 8.12 -6.61
C LEU A 35 16.40 8.46 -7.72
N ASP A 36 16.54 9.74 -8.06
CA ASP A 36 17.52 10.23 -9.06
C ASP A 36 18.93 10.37 -8.47
N ASP A 37 19.03 10.50 -7.14
CA ASP A 37 20.28 10.64 -6.39
C ASP A 37 20.19 9.87 -5.07
N LYS A 38 20.30 8.54 -5.18
CA LYS A 38 20.14 7.63 -4.05
C LYS A 38 21.36 7.71 -3.13
N PRO A 39 21.19 7.93 -1.81
CA PRO A 39 22.33 8.00 -0.90
C PRO A 39 22.99 6.61 -0.74
N GLN A 40 24.31 6.59 -0.59
CA GLN A 40 25.10 5.36 -0.53
C GLN A 40 24.62 4.36 0.54
N TRP A 41 24.32 4.85 1.75
CA TRP A 41 23.83 4.00 2.85
C TRP A 41 22.54 3.25 2.47
N PHE A 42 21.69 3.86 1.65
CA PHE A 42 20.42 3.26 1.23
C PHE A 42 20.67 2.14 0.23
N THR A 43 21.56 2.35 -0.73
CA THR A 43 21.90 1.32 -1.73
C THR A 43 22.63 0.12 -1.13
N GLU A 44 23.41 0.33 -0.07
CA GLU A 44 24.09 -0.76 0.65
C GLU A 44 23.11 -1.68 1.38
N VAL A 45 22.04 -1.13 1.96
CA VAL A 45 21.06 -1.90 2.74
C VAL A 45 19.87 -2.37 1.90
N ASN A 46 19.67 -1.79 0.71
CA ASN A 46 18.57 -2.10 -0.21
C ASN A 46 19.08 -2.21 -1.66
N PRO A 47 19.88 -3.24 -1.97
CA PRO A 47 20.46 -3.42 -3.30
C PRO A 47 19.40 -3.62 -4.40
N GLU A 48 18.22 -4.12 -4.04
CA GLU A 48 17.10 -4.30 -4.95
C GLU A 48 16.32 -3.00 -5.22
N GLY A 49 16.54 -1.95 -4.40
CA GLY A 49 15.86 -0.67 -4.54
C GLY A 49 14.34 -0.74 -4.33
N LYS A 50 13.86 -1.74 -3.57
CA LYS A 50 12.43 -1.94 -3.29
C LYS A 50 11.93 -0.99 -2.22
N PHE A 51 10.66 -0.62 -2.32
CA PHE A 51 9.95 0.18 -1.33
C PHE A 51 8.63 -0.50 -0.95
N PRO A 52 8.13 -0.29 0.27
CA PRO A 52 8.78 0.38 1.39
C PRO A 52 9.97 -0.41 1.95
N LEU A 53 10.84 0.28 2.70
CA LEU A 53 11.96 -0.30 3.43
C LEU A 53 11.93 0.23 4.86
N VAL A 54 11.84 -0.67 5.84
CA VAL A 54 11.73 -0.32 7.26
C VAL A 54 12.86 -1.00 8.03
N LYS A 55 13.38 -0.29 9.05
CA LYS A 55 14.38 -0.82 9.97
C LYS A 55 13.72 -1.15 11.31
N PHE A 56 13.71 -2.42 11.69
CA PHE A 56 13.29 -2.89 13.02
C PHE A 56 14.49 -3.49 13.76
N ASP A 57 14.81 -2.98 14.95
CA ASP A 57 15.85 -3.55 15.84
C ASP A 57 17.16 -3.89 15.10
N ASP A 58 17.63 -2.94 14.28
CA ASP A 58 18.81 -3.05 13.41
C ASP A 58 18.71 -3.93 12.15
N LYS A 59 17.56 -4.56 11.90
CA LYS A 59 17.28 -5.34 10.70
C LYS A 59 16.44 -4.55 9.69
N TRP A 60 16.91 -4.49 8.45
CA TRP A 60 16.15 -3.93 7.34
C TRP A 60 15.20 -4.97 6.74
N VAL A 61 13.96 -4.55 6.48
CA VAL A 61 12.91 -5.38 5.89
C VAL A 61 12.22 -4.58 4.79
N SER A 62 12.02 -5.21 3.64
CA SER A 62 11.21 -4.73 2.52
C SER A 62 10.04 -5.69 2.31
N ASP A 63 9.20 -5.41 1.29
CA ASP A 63 7.92 -6.08 1.02
C ASP A 63 6.80 -5.61 1.97
N SER A 64 5.79 -4.95 1.41
CA SER A 64 4.72 -4.37 2.21
C SER A 64 3.94 -5.42 2.98
N ASP A 65 3.68 -6.60 2.41
CA ASP A 65 2.83 -7.61 3.06
C ASP A 65 3.55 -8.19 4.28
N VAL A 66 4.85 -8.47 4.15
CA VAL A 66 5.71 -8.91 5.26
C VAL A 66 5.81 -7.83 6.34
N LEU A 67 5.94 -6.56 5.95
CA LEU A 67 5.98 -5.44 6.89
C LEU A 67 4.68 -5.29 7.67
N LEU A 68 3.52 -5.50 7.02
CA LEU A 68 2.21 -5.47 7.68
C LEU A 68 2.10 -6.57 8.73
N GLU A 69 2.52 -7.80 8.41
CA GLU A 69 2.54 -8.92 9.37
C GLU A 69 3.42 -8.60 10.58
N ILE A 70 4.65 -8.11 10.36
CA ILE A 70 5.57 -7.73 11.44
C ILE A 70 4.97 -6.63 12.33
N LEU A 71 4.37 -5.60 11.73
CA LEU A 71 3.75 -4.51 12.49
C LEU A 71 2.57 -5.00 13.32
N GLU A 72 1.76 -5.92 12.78
CA GLU A 72 0.64 -6.52 13.49
C GLU A 72 1.10 -7.42 14.65
N GLU A 73 2.19 -8.17 14.47
CA GLU A 73 2.79 -8.98 15.54
C GLU A 73 3.45 -8.14 16.64
N LYS A 74 4.20 -7.10 16.26
CA LYS A 74 4.94 -6.25 17.20
C LYS A 74 4.03 -5.26 17.93
N TYR A 75 2.97 -4.81 17.28
CA TYR A 75 2.02 -3.82 17.78
C TYR A 75 0.57 -4.32 17.55
N PRO A 76 0.09 -5.28 18.36
CA PRO A 76 -1.19 -5.95 18.13
C PRO A 76 -2.42 -5.06 18.36
N GLU A 77 -2.27 -3.89 18.99
CA GLU A 77 -3.38 -2.99 19.31
C GLU A 77 -3.18 -1.60 18.67
N PRO A 78 -4.20 -1.05 17.99
CA PRO A 78 -5.44 -1.72 17.60
C PRO A 78 -5.17 -2.85 16.59
N CYS A 79 -5.97 -3.92 16.67
CA CYS A 79 -5.93 -5.01 15.68
C CYS A 79 -6.43 -4.49 14.34
N LEU A 80 -5.60 -4.59 13.29
CA LEU A 80 -5.93 -4.12 11.93
C LEU A 80 -6.05 -5.28 10.93
N LYS A 81 -6.17 -6.52 11.42
CA LYS A 81 -6.37 -7.70 10.57
C LYS A 81 -7.78 -7.71 9.98
N THR A 82 -7.85 -7.73 8.66
CA THR A 82 -9.09 -8.01 7.92
C THR A 82 -9.47 -9.50 8.07
N PRO A 83 -10.73 -9.83 8.38
CA PRO A 83 -11.20 -11.21 8.36
C PRO A 83 -10.93 -11.89 7.00
N PRO A 84 -10.54 -13.18 6.96
CA PRO A 84 -10.16 -13.86 5.72
C PRO A 84 -11.23 -13.82 4.62
N GLU A 85 -12.51 -13.81 4.99
CA GLU A 85 -13.65 -13.70 4.09
C GLU A 85 -13.71 -12.37 3.33
N PHE A 86 -13.08 -11.31 3.84
CA PHE A 86 -13.05 -9.99 3.23
C PHE A 86 -11.68 -9.58 2.66
N ALA A 87 -10.66 -10.42 2.83
CA ALA A 87 -9.27 -10.10 2.47
C ALA A 87 -9.06 -9.80 0.97
N SER A 88 -9.91 -10.34 0.10
CA SER A 88 -9.82 -10.16 -1.36
C SER A 88 -10.76 -9.10 -1.91
N VAL A 89 -11.55 -8.43 -1.07
CA VAL A 89 -12.49 -7.38 -1.50
C VAL A 89 -11.71 -6.24 -2.16
N GLY A 90 -11.96 -6.02 -3.46
CA GLY A 90 -11.33 -4.96 -4.25
C GLY A 90 -9.87 -5.23 -4.67
N SER A 91 -9.34 -6.44 -4.49
CA SER A 91 -7.92 -6.74 -4.76
C SER A 91 -7.48 -6.53 -6.21
N LYS A 92 -8.42 -6.57 -7.16
CA LYS A 92 -8.15 -6.38 -8.59
C LYS A 92 -8.19 -4.91 -9.03
N ILE A 93 -8.71 -4.00 -8.20
CA ILE A 93 -8.97 -2.61 -8.60
C ILE A 93 -7.69 -1.93 -9.08
N PHE A 94 -6.58 -2.13 -8.37
CA PHE A 94 -5.31 -1.50 -8.72
C PHE A 94 -4.82 -1.92 -10.13
N GLU A 95 -4.75 -3.23 -10.40
CA GLU A 95 -4.37 -3.77 -11.72
C GLU A 95 -5.31 -3.30 -12.84
N LEU A 96 -6.62 -3.23 -12.55
CA LEU A 96 -7.62 -2.78 -13.52
C LEU A 96 -7.52 -1.28 -13.81
N ILE A 97 -7.22 -0.45 -12.80
CA ILE A 97 -6.92 0.98 -13.01
C ILE A 97 -5.69 1.11 -13.90
N GLU A 98 -4.62 0.37 -13.61
CA GLU A 98 -3.38 0.42 -14.39
C GLU A 98 -3.61 -0.01 -15.84
N THR A 99 -4.42 -1.06 -16.05
CA THR A 99 -4.83 -1.54 -17.38
C THR A 99 -5.63 -0.49 -18.13
N PHE A 100 -6.62 0.11 -17.49
CA PHE A 100 -7.46 1.16 -18.09
C PHE A 100 -6.66 2.42 -18.44
N LEU A 101 -5.80 2.90 -17.52
CA LEU A 101 -4.99 4.10 -17.74
C LEU A 101 -3.97 3.93 -18.88
N ASN A 102 -3.43 2.72 -19.06
CA ASN A 102 -2.46 2.43 -20.10
C ASN A 102 -3.10 2.02 -21.44
N SER A 103 -4.41 1.83 -21.48
CA SER A 103 -5.11 1.51 -22.72
C SER A 103 -4.98 2.65 -23.73
N LYS A 104 -4.81 2.27 -24.99
CA LYS A 104 -4.83 3.19 -26.14
C LYS A 104 -6.04 2.96 -27.04
N ASP A 105 -6.86 1.96 -26.70
CA ASP A 105 -8.04 1.57 -27.46
C ASP A 105 -9.29 1.74 -26.58
N PRO A 106 -10.13 2.75 -26.85
CA PRO A 106 -11.34 3.00 -26.06
C PRO A 106 -12.38 1.86 -26.17
N SER A 107 -12.17 0.88 -27.04
CA SER A 107 -13.07 -0.26 -27.24
C SER A 107 -12.56 -1.59 -26.68
N ASP A 108 -11.41 -1.61 -25.99
CA ASP A 108 -10.81 -2.83 -25.46
C ASP A 108 -11.54 -3.42 -24.23
N GLY A 109 -12.53 -2.71 -23.70
CA GLY A 109 -13.34 -3.15 -22.57
C GLY A 109 -12.70 -2.98 -21.19
N SER A 110 -11.52 -2.36 -21.09
CA SER A 110 -10.82 -2.09 -19.83
C SER A 110 -11.66 -1.22 -18.89
N GLU A 111 -12.31 -0.17 -19.41
CA GLU A 111 -13.22 0.70 -18.64
C GLU A 111 -14.37 -0.10 -18.03
N GLN A 112 -15.07 -0.89 -18.84
CA GLN A 112 -16.21 -1.67 -18.38
C GLN A 112 -15.80 -2.72 -17.34
N THR A 113 -14.61 -3.30 -17.48
CA THR A 113 -14.07 -4.27 -16.52
C THR A 113 -13.78 -3.59 -15.18
N LEU A 114 -13.14 -2.41 -15.19
CA LEU A 114 -12.91 -1.60 -13.99
C LEU A 114 -14.23 -1.19 -13.31
N LEU A 115 -15.22 -0.72 -14.08
CA LEU A 115 -16.54 -0.34 -13.55
C LEU A 115 -17.25 -1.51 -12.86
N ASN A 116 -17.12 -2.72 -13.40
CA ASN A 116 -17.71 -3.92 -12.79
C ASN A 116 -17.07 -4.23 -11.43
N GLU A 117 -15.74 -4.11 -11.31
CA GLU A 117 -15.03 -4.34 -10.04
C GLU A 117 -15.35 -3.24 -9.01
N LEU A 118 -15.41 -1.98 -9.43
CA LEU A 118 -15.83 -0.87 -8.57
C LEU A 118 -17.27 -1.04 -8.08
N LYS A 119 -18.16 -1.54 -8.93
CA LYS A 119 -19.53 -1.87 -8.53
C LYS A 119 -19.56 -3.00 -7.50
N ALA A 120 -18.75 -4.03 -7.66
CA ALA A 120 -18.66 -5.11 -6.68
C ALA A 120 -18.17 -4.59 -5.31
N LEU A 121 -17.20 -3.67 -5.29
CA LEU A 121 -16.77 -3.00 -4.06
C LEU A 121 -17.91 -2.15 -3.45
N ASP A 122 -18.61 -1.36 -4.25
CA ASP A 122 -19.74 -0.53 -3.79
C ASP A 122 -20.89 -1.37 -3.21
N ASP A 123 -21.25 -2.47 -3.86
CA ASP A 123 -22.25 -3.42 -3.36
C ASP A 123 -21.80 -4.08 -2.05
N HIS A 124 -20.51 -4.40 -1.90
CA HIS A 124 -19.94 -4.90 -0.64
C HIS A 124 -20.05 -3.86 0.48
N LEU A 125 -19.64 -2.62 0.21
CA LEU A 125 -19.67 -1.53 1.20
C LEU A 125 -21.11 -1.16 1.61
N LYS A 126 -22.10 -1.28 0.73
CA LYS A 126 -23.52 -1.11 1.10
C LYS A 126 -24.02 -2.19 2.06
N ALA A 127 -23.49 -3.40 1.95
CA ALA A 127 -23.89 -4.53 2.78
C ALA A 127 -23.12 -4.61 4.11
N HIS A 128 -21.84 -4.23 4.12
CA HIS A 128 -20.91 -4.46 5.24
C HIS A 128 -20.17 -3.21 5.72
N GLY A 129 -20.46 -2.02 5.19
CA GLY A 129 -19.74 -0.79 5.51
C GLY A 129 -19.89 -0.31 6.96
N PRO A 130 -19.19 0.78 7.35
CA PRO A 130 -18.56 1.77 6.46
C PRO A 130 -17.19 1.38 5.87
N TYR A 131 -16.46 0.43 6.47
CA TYR A 131 -15.20 -0.11 5.95
C TYR A 131 -15.37 -1.51 5.38
N ILE A 132 -14.29 -2.10 4.85
CA ILE A 132 -14.32 -3.45 4.27
C ILE A 132 -14.84 -4.49 5.27
N ALA A 133 -14.49 -4.34 6.57
CA ALA A 133 -14.83 -5.28 7.63
C ALA A 133 -15.85 -4.72 8.66
N GLY A 134 -16.64 -3.70 8.29
CA GLY A 134 -17.63 -3.10 9.20
C GLY A 134 -17.17 -1.75 9.75
N GLU A 135 -17.32 -1.58 11.06
CA GLU A 135 -17.09 -0.30 11.74
C GLU A 135 -15.62 0.10 11.86
N LYS A 136 -14.68 -0.85 11.67
CA LYS A 136 -13.23 -0.66 11.77
C LYS A 136 -12.48 -1.63 10.86
#